data_AF-Q01QD5-F1
#
_entry.id   AF-Q01QD5-F1
#
_cell.length_a   1.000
_cell.length_b   1.000
_cell.length_c   1.000
_cell.angle_alpha   90.00
_cell.angle_beta   90.00
_cell.angle_gamma   90.00
#
_symmetry.space_group_name_H-M   'P 1'
#
loop_
_entity.id
_entity.type
_entity.pdbx_description
1 polymer ?
#
loop_
_entity_poly.entity_id
_entity_poly.type
_entity_poly.pdbx_seq_one_letter_code
_entity_poly.pdbx_strand_id
1 'polypeptide(L)'
;MALVDLTKQLAKEALLSATQDPKPATPAPPSPENVGAIVMGQVHSMQKALKEDEELVVWFANAIETLRVMEIFLPSPKLAVLSGHDTDHNLTRVIAPVETLQLVAKVKKVAAGSKPVRVGLVMPKAKDSNG
;
A
#
# COMPACT_ATOMS: atom_id res chain seq x y z
N MET A 1 -0.65 46.51 -43.23
CA MET A 1 -0.65 45.20 -43.91
C MET A 1 -0.12 44.09 -42.99
N ALA A 2 0.97 44.28 -42.25
CA ALA A 2 1.57 43.23 -41.38
C ALA A 2 0.69 42.64 -40.25
N LEU A 3 -0.20 43.43 -39.61
CA LEU A 3 -1.02 42.95 -38.49
C LEU A 3 -2.17 42.00 -38.93
N VAL A 4 -2.69 42.22 -40.14
CA VAL A 4 -3.75 41.39 -40.74
C VAL A 4 -3.19 40.03 -41.18
N ASP A 5 -1.93 39.98 -41.59
CA ASP A 5 -1.26 38.73 -41.93
C ASP A 5 -0.89 37.91 -40.69
N LEU A 6 -0.46 38.58 -39.60
CA LEU A 6 -0.19 37.93 -38.32
C LEU A 6 -1.45 37.29 -37.70
N THR A 7 -2.59 37.99 -37.77
CA THR A 7 -3.88 37.46 -37.27
C THR A 7 -4.38 36.28 -38.11
N LYS A 8 -4.11 36.26 -39.42
CA LYS A 8 -4.40 35.09 -40.27
C LYS A 8 -3.50 33.89 -39.97
N GLN A 9 -2.23 34.12 -39.61
CA GLN A 9 -1.33 33.04 -39.21
C GLN A 9 -1.77 32.40 -37.89
N LEU A 10 -2.08 33.21 -36.88
CA LEU A 10 -2.55 32.71 -35.58
C LEU A 10 -3.87 31.93 -35.69
N ALA A 11 -4.80 32.39 -36.53
CA ALA A 11 -6.05 31.66 -36.78
C ALA A 11 -5.81 30.31 -37.47
N LYS A 12 -4.85 30.23 -38.41
CA LYS A 12 -4.49 28.96 -39.07
C LYS A 12 -3.82 27.99 -38.12
N GLU A 13 -2.92 28.45 -37.26
CA GLU A 13 -2.27 27.59 -36.26
C GLU A 13 -3.25 27.06 -35.22
N ALA A 14 -4.19 27.89 -34.77
CA ALA A 14 -5.24 27.46 -33.85
C ALA A 14 -6.13 26.36 -34.45
N LEU A 15 -6.49 26.49 -35.74
CA LEU A 15 -7.29 25.48 -36.45
C LEU A 15 -6.51 24.18 -36.68
N LEU A 16 -5.23 24.26 -37.03
CA LEU A 16 -4.34 23.09 -37.20
C LEU A 16 -4.09 22.33 -35.89
N SER A 17 -4.05 23.05 -34.77
CA SER A 17 -3.89 22.44 -33.44
C SER A 17 -5.16 21.72 -32.98
N ALA A 18 -6.34 22.24 -33.35
CA ALA A 18 -7.64 21.66 -32.99
C ALA A 18 -7.98 20.36 -33.75
N THR A 19 -7.30 20.06 -34.85
CA THR A 19 -7.48 18.83 -35.64
C THR A 19 -6.50 17.71 -35.28
N GLN A 20 -5.63 17.90 -34.29
CA GLN A 20 -4.81 16.81 -33.79
C GLN A 20 -5.69 15.88 -32.96
N ASP A 21 -6.14 14.79 -33.58
CA ASP A 21 -6.81 13.70 -32.88
C ASP A 21 -5.95 13.28 -31.67
N PRO A 22 -6.55 13.10 -30.47
CA PRO A 22 -5.81 12.63 -29.31
C PRO A 22 -5.18 11.28 -29.67
N LYS A 23 -3.85 11.28 -29.74
CA LYS A 23 -3.03 10.09 -30.01
C LYS A 23 -3.61 8.93 -29.18
N PRO A 24 -4.01 7.81 -29.80
CA PRO A 24 -4.61 6.70 -29.08
C PRO A 24 -3.68 6.32 -27.94
N ALA A 25 -4.20 6.38 -26.71
CA ALA A 25 -3.45 6.08 -25.52
C ALA A 25 -2.92 4.64 -25.65
N THR A 26 -1.62 4.51 -25.90
CA THR A 26 -0.92 3.23 -25.82
C THR A 26 -1.26 2.60 -24.47
N PRO A 27 -1.73 1.34 -24.42
CA PRO A 27 -2.01 0.67 -23.16
C PRO A 27 -0.79 0.77 -22.27
N ALA A 28 -0.95 1.34 -21.07
CA ALA A 28 0.13 1.38 -20.10
C ALA A 28 0.59 -0.06 -19.84
N PRO A 29 1.90 -0.33 -19.80
CA PRO A 29 2.40 -1.66 -19.46
C PRO A 29 1.81 -2.09 -18.11
N PRO A 30 1.50 -3.39 -17.93
CA PRO A 30 0.95 -3.88 -16.67
C PRO A 30 1.87 -3.49 -15.52
N SER A 31 1.34 -2.75 -14.55
CA SER A 31 2.08 -2.38 -13.36
C SER A 31 2.59 -3.64 -12.67
N PRO A 32 3.89 -3.71 -12.30
CA PRO A 32 4.43 -4.88 -11.62
C PRO A 32 3.64 -5.15 -10.33
N GLU A 33 3.42 -6.43 -10.05
CA GLU A 33 2.61 -6.89 -8.91
C GLU A 33 3.16 -6.34 -7.59
N ASN A 34 2.33 -5.61 -6.85
CA ASN A 34 2.73 -5.05 -5.56
C ASN A 34 2.46 -6.09 -4.47
N VAL A 35 3.41 -7.02 -4.30
CA VAL A 35 3.34 -8.09 -3.29
C VAL A 35 3.04 -7.54 -1.90
N GLY A 36 3.58 -6.37 -1.55
CA GLY A 36 3.33 -5.73 -0.26
C GLY A 36 1.85 -5.41 -0.08
N ALA A 37 1.25 -4.78 -1.09
CA ALA A 37 -0.19 -4.50 -1.07
C ALA A 37 -1.05 -5.76 -0.99
N ILE A 38 -0.61 -6.88 -1.60
CA ILE A 38 -1.31 -8.16 -1.53
C ILE A 38 -1.26 -8.74 -0.11
N VAL A 39 -0.09 -8.74 0.54
CA VAL A 39 0.05 -9.18 1.94
C VAL A 39 -0.87 -8.36 2.85
N MET A 40 -0.87 -7.03 2.69
CA MET A 40 -1.74 -6.13 3.45
C MET A 40 -3.22 -6.41 3.20
N GLY A 41 -3.59 -6.64 1.93
CA GLY A 41 -4.95 -7.00 1.53
C GLY A 41 -5.42 -8.31 2.16
N GLN A 42 -4.53 -9.30 2.32
CA GLN A 42 -4.89 -10.53 3.01
C GLN A 42 -5.12 -10.33 4.51
N VAL A 43 -4.21 -9.63 5.20
CA VAL A 43 -4.41 -9.32 6.62
C VAL A 43 -5.70 -8.52 6.82
N HIS A 44 -5.97 -7.55 5.95
CA HIS A 44 -7.22 -6.77 5.98
C HIS A 44 -8.46 -7.66 5.81
N SER A 45 -8.46 -8.54 4.81
CA SER A 45 -9.56 -9.47 4.53
C SER A 45 -9.83 -10.41 5.71
N MET A 46 -8.77 -10.97 6.30
CA MET A 46 -8.87 -11.82 7.49
C MET A 46 -9.47 -11.07 8.68
N GLN A 47 -9.07 -9.81 8.90
CA GLN A 47 -9.65 -8.99 9.96
C GLN A 47 -11.14 -8.70 9.72
N LYS A 48 -11.53 -8.41 8.48
CA LYS A 48 -12.94 -8.14 8.14
C LYS A 48 -13.86 -9.34 8.40
N ALA A 49 -13.34 -10.56 8.30
CA ALA A 49 -14.11 -11.79 8.50
C ALA A 49 -14.30 -12.19 9.97
N LEU A 50 -13.67 -11.48 10.94
CA LEU A 50 -13.75 -11.84 12.35
C LEU A 50 -15.08 -11.45 12.99
N LYS A 51 -15.57 -12.30 13.88
CA LYS A 51 -16.69 -11.98 14.79
C LYS A 51 -16.25 -11.02 15.90
N GLU A 52 -17.23 -10.50 16.64
CA GLU A 52 -16.99 -9.56 17.74
C GLU A 52 -16.19 -10.16 18.90
N ASP A 53 -16.27 -11.49 19.08
CA ASP A 53 -15.54 -12.24 20.09
C ASP A 53 -14.23 -12.85 19.57
N GLU A 54 -13.78 -12.42 18.39
CA GLU A 54 -12.59 -12.95 17.71
C GLU A 54 -11.57 -11.85 17.40
N GLU A 55 -10.29 -12.20 17.50
CA GLU A 55 -9.18 -11.34 17.11
C GLU A 55 -8.18 -12.08 16.20
N LEU A 56 -7.48 -11.30 15.36
CA LEU A 56 -6.46 -11.83 14.49
C LEU A 56 -5.09 -11.67 15.15
N VAL A 57 -4.49 -12.81 15.44
CA VAL A 57 -3.17 -12.92 16.05
C VAL A 57 -2.14 -13.21 14.98
N VAL A 58 -1.47 -12.15 14.51
CA VAL A 58 -0.37 -12.18 13.55
C VAL A 58 0.97 -12.22 14.29
N TRP A 59 1.80 -13.14 13.85
CA TRP A 59 3.18 -13.33 14.32
C TRP A 59 4.14 -13.24 13.15
N PHE A 60 5.30 -12.67 13.42
CA PHE A 60 6.51 -12.90 12.65
C PHE A 60 7.43 -13.78 13.50
N ALA A 61 8.11 -14.72 12.86
CA ALA A 61 9.11 -15.54 13.53
C ALA A 61 10.24 -15.85 12.55
N ASN A 62 11.47 -15.75 13.02
CA ASN A 62 12.64 -16.29 12.34
C ASN A 62 13.44 -17.13 13.35
N ALA A 63 14.66 -17.54 13.01
CA ALA A 63 15.48 -18.38 13.87
C ALA A 63 15.91 -17.71 15.19
N ILE A 64 15.78 -16.38 15.31
CA ILE A 64 16.34 -15.57 16.40
C ILE A 64 15.21 -14.90 17.20
N GLU A 65 14.21 -14.36 16.52
CA GLU A 65 13.16 -13.54 17.11
C GLU A 65 11.76 -14.09 16.79
N THR A 66 10.86 -13.94 17.76
CA THR A 66 9.42 -14.08 17.58
C THR A 66 8.74 -12.78 18.00
N LEU A 67 7.92 -12.22 17.11
CA LEU A 67 7.29 -10.92 17.27
C LEU A 67 5.77 -11.04 17.15
N ARG A 68 5.04 -10.61 18.19
CA ARG A 68 3.60 -10.37 18.10
C ARG A 68 3.36 -9.08 17.33
N VAL A 69 2.97 -9.20 16.07
CA VAL A 69 2.77 -8.04 15.18
C VAL A 69 1.49 -7.28 15.57
N MET A 70 1.65 -5.99 15.80
CA MET A 70 0.57 -5.04 16.15
C MET A 70 0.32 -4.05 15.01
N GLU A 71 1.35 -3.73 14.22
CA GLU A 71 1.25 -2.85 13.06
C GLU A 71 2.16 -3.34 11.93
N ILE A 72 1.68 -3.20 10.70
CA ILE A 72 2.45 -3.41 9.46
C ILE A 72 2.46 -2.10 8.69
N PHE A 73 3.64 -1.57 8.43
CA PHE A 73 3.88 -0.39 7.62
C PHE A 73 4.66 -0.76 6.37
N LEU A 74 4.19 -0.33 5.20
CA LEU A 74 4.92 -0.46 3.94
C LEU A 74 5.51 0.89 3.52
N PRO A 75 6.76 1.22 3.88
CA PRO A 75 7.41 2.44 3.39
C PRO A 75 7.59 2.45 1.87
N SER A 76 7.65 1.28 1.24
CA SER A 76 7.66 1.11 -0.21
C SER A 76 7.00 -0.23 -0.57
N PRO A 77 6.67 -0.46 -1.86
CA PRO A 77 6.15 -1.77 -2.30
C PRO A 77 7.04 -2.98 -1.99
N LYS A 78 8.34 -2.77 -1.73
CA LYS A 78 9.34 -3.84 -1.57
C LYS A 78 9.80 -4.06 -0.13
N LEU A 79 9.43 -3.18 0.80
CA LEU A 79 9.93 -3.21 2.17
C LEU A 79 8.76 -3.13 3.16
N ALA A 80 8.75 -4.01 4.15
CA ALA A 80 7.80 -4.01 5.25
C ALA A 80 8.52 -3.71 6.57
N VAL A 81 7.83 -2.94 7.42
CA VAL A 81 8.21 -2.70 8.81
C VAL A 81 7.09 -3.25 9.69
N LEU A 82 7.42 -4.26 10.49
CA LEU A 82 6.51 -4.85 11.46
C LEU A 82 6.83 -4.24 12.82
N SER A 83 5.84 -3.66 13.50
CA SER A 83 5.98 -3.19 14.88
C SER A 83 5.16 -4.07 15.81
N GLY A 84 5.73 -4.46 16.94
CA GLY A 84 5.08 -5.41 17.85
C GLY A 84 5.82 -5.57 19.16
N HIS A 85 5.41 -6.61 19.90
CA HIS A 85 6.10 -7.01 21.13
C HIS A 85 6.80 -8.34 20.92
N ASP A 86 8.06 -8.45 21.34
CA ASP A 86 8.77 -9.73 21.35
C ASP A 86 8.34 -10.62 22.54
N THR A 87 9.02 -11.76 22.72
CA THR A 87 8.77 -12.70 23.81
C THR A 87 9.04 -12.12 25.19
N ASP A 88 9.91 -11.10 25.27
CA ASP A 88 10.30 -10.41 26.50
C ASP A 88 9.47 -9.15 26.73
N HIS A 89 8.41 -8.95 25.92
CA HIS A 89 7.52 -7.79 25.94
C HIS A 89 8.19 -6.45 25.58
N ASN A 90 9.34 -6.47 24.91
CA ASN A 90 9.95 -5.24 24.39
C ASN A 90 9.23 -4.80 23.12
N LEU A 91 9.13 -3.49 22.93
CA LEU A 91 8.69 -2.93 21.65
C LEU A 91 9.77 -3.17 20.59
N THR A 92 9.47 -4.03 19.63
CA THR A 92 10.43 -4.51 18.62
C THR A 92 9.93 -4.18 17.22
N ARG A 93 10.87 -3.84 16.33
CA ARG A 93 10.61 -3.53 14.92
C ARG A 93 11.42 -4.43 14.01
N VAL A 94 10.73 -5.19 13.16
CA VAL A 94 11.36 -6.00 12.12
C VAL A 94 11.26 -5.26 10.80
N ILE A 95 12.40 -5.07 10.14
CA ILE A 95 12.49 -4.46 8.80
C ILE A 95 12.92 -5.55 7.83
N ALA A 96 12.04 -5.91 6.89
CA ALA A 96 12.27 -7.02 5.99
C ALA A 96 11.83 -6.70 4.54
N PRO A 97 12.55 -7.22 3.53
CA PRO A 97 12.01 -7.29 2.18
C PRO A 97 10.68 -8.03 2.17
N VAL A 98 9.72 -7.54 1.40
CA VAL A 98 8.40 -8.18 1.31
C VAL A 98 8.50 -9.59 0.72
N GLU A 99 9.46 -9.82 -0.19
CA GLU A 99 9.66 -11.10 -0.86
C GLU A 99 10.05 -12.24 0.09
N THR A 100 10.67 -11.92 1.23
CA THR A 100 11.09 -12.90 2.25
C THR A 100 10.20 -12.87 3.49
N LEU A 101 9.17 -12.02 3.48
CA LEU A 101 8.30 -11.83 4.62
C LEU A 101 7.34 -13.01 4.76
N GLN A 102 7.42 -13.70 5.89
CA GLN A 102 6.45 -14.72 6.28
C GLN A 102 5.72 -14.29 7.56
N LEU A 103 4.39 -14.30 7.51
CA LEU A 103 3.53 -14.00 8.64
C LEU A 103 2.67 -15.23 8.97
N VAL A 104 2.51 -15.49 10.26
CA VAL A 104 1.60 -16.52 10.77
C VAL A 104 0.40 -15.82 11.38
N ALA A 105 -0.76 -15.94 10.75
CA ALA A 105 -2.01 -15.35 11.23
C ALA A 105 -2.93 -16.43 11.81
N LYS A 106 -3.40 -16.23 13.05
CA LYS A 106 -4.28 -17.15 13.77
C LYS A 106 -5.51 -16.40 14.27
N VAL A 107 -6.70 -16.95 14.07
CA VAL A 107 -7.92 -16.42 14.72
C VAL A 107 -8.00 -16.98 16.14
N LYS A 108 -8.21 -16.09 17.12
CA LYS A 108 -8.35 -16.46 18.53
C LYS A 108 -9.61 -15.84 19.11
N LYS A 109 -10.25 -16.56 20.05
CA LYS A 109 -11.30 -15.98 20.88
C LYS A 109 -10.73 -14.92 21.83
N VAL A 110 -11.39 -13.78 21.88
CA VAL A 110 -11.06 -12.68 22.79
C VAL A 110 -11.44 -13.10 24.20
N ALA A 111 -10.56 -12.84 25.17
CA ALA A 111 -10.84 -13.12 26.56
C ALA A 111 -12.06 -12.31 27.04
N ALA A 112 -12.90 -12.91 27.89
CA ALA A 112 -14.09 -12.24 28.42
C ALA A 112 -13.70 -10.91 29.08
N GLY A 113 -14.38 -9.82 28.70
CA GLY A 113 -14.10 -8.46 29.18
C GLY A 113 -12.95 -7.72 28.50
N SER A 114 -12.25 -8.36 27.54
CA SER A 114 -11.19 -7.71 26.75
C SER A 114 -11.71 -7.18 25.42
N LYS A 115 -11.04 -6.15 24.88
CA LYS A 115 -11.34 -5.64 23.53
C LYS A 115 -10.53 -6.42 22.49
N PRO A 116 -11.12 -6.82 21.35
CA PRO A 116 -10.39 -7.44 20.25
C PRO A 116 -9.29 -6.50 19.73
N VAL A 117 -8.07 -7.02 19.58
CA VAL A 117 -6.97 -6.26 19.00
C VAL A 117 -6.98 -6.41 17.48
N ARG A 118 -6.79 -5.28 16.79
CA ARG A 118 -6.61 -5.23 15.33
C ARG A 118 -5.16 -4.91 15.00
N VAL A 119 -4.64 -5.56 13.96
CA VAL A 119 -3.36 -5.20 13.35
C VAL A 119 -3.55 -3.92 12.55
N GLY A 120 -2.79 -2.89 12.89
CA GLY A 120 -2.71 -1.64 12.14
C GLY A 120 -2.08 -1.89 10.78
N LEU A 121 -2.72 -1.39 9.72
CA LEU A 121 -2.23 -1.55 8.35
C LEU A 121 -1.99 -0.15 7.76
N VAL A 122 -0.72 0.21 7.57
CA VAL A 122 -0.31 1.54 7.08
C VAL A 122 0.31 1.40 5.69
N MET A 123 -0.40 1.94 4.70
CA MET A 123 0.09 2.03 3.32
C MET A 123 0.85 3.35 3.12
N PRO A 124 1.85 3.40 2.23
CA PRO A 124 2.55 4.64 1.93
C PRO A 124 1.55 5.61 1.29
N LYS A 125 1.54 6.86 1.76
CA LYS A 125 0.79 7.92 1.09
C LYS A 125 1.41 8.10 -0.29
N ALA A 126 0.58 8.14 -1.33
CA ALA A 126 1.05 8.54 -2.65
C ALA A 126 1.76 9.89 -2.48
N LYS A 127 3.01 9.99 -2.95
CA LYS A 127 3.69 11.28 -3.00
C LYS A 127 2.87 12.14 -3.96
N ASP A 128 2.21 13.17 -3.43
CA ASP A 128 1.61 14.20 -4.28
C ASP A 128 2.75 14.76 -5.15
N SER A 129 2.65 14.53 -6.46
CA SER A 129 3.52 15.16 -7.45
C SER A 129 3.17 16.65 -7.53
N ASN A 130 3.52 17.43 -6.51
CA ASN A 130 3.76 18.85 -6.66
C ASN A 130 5.25 19.09 -6.48
N GLY A 131 5.92 19.20 -7.62
CA GLY A 131 7.25 19.79 -7.72
C GLY A 131 7.19 21.31 -7.57
#